data_AF-A0A933DLH9-F1
#
_entry.id   AF-A0A933DLH9-F1
#
_cell.length_a   1.000
_cell.length_b   1.000
_cell.length_c   1.000
_cell.angle_alpha   90.00
_cell.angle_beta   90.00
_cell.angle_gamma   90.00
#
_symmetry.space_group_name_H-M   'P 1'
#
loop_
_entity.id
_entity.type
_entity.pdbx_description
1 polymer ?
#
loop_
_entity_poly.entity_id
_entity_poly.type
_entity_poly.pdbx_seq_one_letter_code
_entity_poly.pdbx_strand_id
1 'polypeptide(L)'
;MKMIVQKISKKNTAVRKPTLLLDWQKRLAKIDITVAGETNLTYILLAGFGNTQSREITIRLMKQSSVAIVGIFTGNKKQTYRCDLSVLHTGAGSRSRVVLKGIFTDAADAMLNGTIHILPKGQQADARLEERVLLLSNEARARTIPNLEIEANDVKASHAATVSRISDDELFYLETRGLSKQRAEKMLLSSFLHSPLTALPEGTLRDTLERVLDKKIEEFTG
;
A
#
# COMPACT_ATOMS: atom_id res chain seq x y z
N MET A 1 16.65 18.18 4.31
CA MET A 1 15.87 17.92 5.54
C MET A 1 16.14 16.49 6.00
N LYS A 2 16.56 16.25 7.25
CA LYS A 2 16.86 14.88 7.73
C LYS A 2 15.56 14.13 8.02
N MET A 3 15.26 13.09 7.25
CA MET A 3 14.12 12.19 7.45
C MET A 3 14.49 11.11 8.47
N ILE A 4 13.61 10.86 9.44
CA ILE A 4 13.83 9.85 10.48
C ILE A 4 13.25 8.52 10.01
N VAL A 5 14.07 7.47 9.92
CA VAL A 5 13.60 6.12 9.59
C VAL A 5 13.39 5.34 10.88
N GLN A 6 12.17 4.82 11.09
CA GLN A 6 11.83 4.03 12.27
C GLN A 6 11.01 2.80 11.90
N LYS A 7 11.24 1.70 12.62
CA LYS A 7 10.33 0.57 12.65
C LYS A 7 9.16 0.91 13.56
N ILE A 8 7.93 0.70 13.10
CA ILE A 8 6.78 0.86 14.00
C ILE A 8 6.87 -0.14 15.14
N SER A 9 6.69 0.28 16.39
CA SER A 9 6.84 -0.58 17.58
C SER A 9 5.71 -0.44 18.59
N LYS A 10 4.86 0.57 18.43
CA LYS A 10 3.74 0.89 19.33
C LYS A 10 2.46 1.01 18.52
N LYS A 11 1.34 0.63 19.14
CA LYS A 11 0.00 0.82 18.55
C LYS A 11 -0.28 2.29 18.29
N ASN A 12 0.09 3.18 19.21
CA ASN A 12 -0.14 4.62 19.08
C ASN A 12 1.17 5.34 18.82
N THR A 13 1.26 6.09 17.72
CA THR A 13 2.47 6.82 17.33
C THR A 13 2.13 8.26 16.94
N ALA A 14 2.82 9.24 17.53
CA ALA A 14 2.72 10.64 17.14
C ALA A 14 3.93 11.04 16.31
N VAL A 15 3.71 11.53 15.09
CA VAL A 15 4.74 12.00 14.17
C VAL A 15 4.80 13.51 14.24
N ARG A 16 5.90 14.06 14.75
CA ARG A 16 6.11 15.51 14.94
C ARG A 16 7.22 16.10 14.06
N LYS A 17 7.88 15.25 13.28
CA LYS A 17 8.97 15.58 12.36
C LYS A 17 8.82 14.71 11.11
N PRO A 18 9.43 15.08 9.98
CA PRO A 18 9.48 14.24 8.79
C PRO A 18 9.98 12.83 9.11
N THR A 19 9.11 11.83 8.95
CA THR A 19 9.38 10.45 9.36
C THR A 19 9.00 9.47 8.26
N LEU A 20 9.84 8.45 8.10
CA LEU A 20 9.51 7.24 7.37
C LEU A 20 9.31 6.10 8.37
N LEU A 21 8.14 5.49 8.34
CA LEU A 21 7.80 4.33 9.16
C LEU A 21 7.74 3.08 8.30
N LEU A 22 8.54 2.09 8.66
CA LEU A 22 8.48 0.75 8.08
C LEU A 22 7.68 -0.18 8.98
N ASP A 23 6.61 -0.75 8.45
CA ASP A 23 5.78 -1.76 9.07
C ASP A 23 5.87 -3.08 8.30
N TRP A 24 6.27 -4.11 9.04
CA TRP A 24 6.39 -5.49 8.59
C TRP A 24 6.04 -6.44 9.74
N GLN A 25 5.41 -5.91 10.80
CA GLN A 25 5.19 -6.67 12.02
C GLN A 25 4.05 -7.65 11.81
N LYS A 26 4.14 -8.84 12.43
CA LYS A 26 3.06 -9.85 12.39
C LYS A 26 1.97 -9.63 13.45
N ARG A 27 2.31 -8.97 14.57
CA ARG A 27 1.49 -8.95 15.80
C ARG A 27 0.66 -7.68 16.02
N LEU A 28 1.01 -6.56 15.41
CA LEU A 28 0.27 -5.32 15.57
C LEU A 28 -0.94 -5.33 14.63
N ALA A 29 -2.08 -5.80 15.15
CA ALA A 29 -3.32 -5.81 14.38
C ALA A 29 -3.93 -4.41 14.25
N LYS A 30 -3.75 -3.52 15.25
CA LYS A 30 -4.30 -2.17 15.26
C LYS A 30 -3.23 -1.12 15.47
N ILE A 31 -3.23 -0.10 14.61
CA ILE A 31 -2.24 0.98 14.57
C ILE A 31 -2.97 2.30 14.43
N ASP A 32 -2.65 3.26 15.30
CA ASP A 32 -3.17 4.61 15.29
C ASP A 32 -1.99 5.60 15.22
N ILE A 33 -1.93 6.36 14.14
CA ILE A 33 -0.89 7.36 13.91
C ILE A 33 -1.51 8.74 13.84
N THR A 34 -0.91 9.72 14.51
CA THR A 34 -1.27 11.13 14.34
C THR A 34 -0.07 11.90 13.81
N VAL A 35 -0.25 12.50 12.63
CA VAL A 35 0.75 13.35 11.97
C VAL A 35 0.46 14.80 12.38
N ALA A 36 1.38 15.41 13.11
CA ALA A 36 1.26 16.78 13.60
C ALA A 36 1.14 17.80 12.44
N GLY A 37 0.84 19.05 12.77
CA GLY A 37 0.75 20.08 11.74
C GLY A 37 2.09 20.29 11.01
N GLU A 38 2.02 20.64 9.73
CA GLU A 38 3.18 21.05 8.93
C GLU A 38 4.32 20.00 8.86
N THR A 39 4.00 18.71 9.06
CA THR A 39 4.95 17.61 8.89
C THR A 39 4.42 16.55 7.94
N ASN A 40 5.33 15.71 7.46
CA ASN A 40 5.02 14.61 6.56
C ASN A 40 5.39 13.24 7.15
N LEU A 41 4.62 12.23 6.73
CA LEU A 41 4.85 10.83 7.02
C LEU A 41 4.95 10.05 5.72
N THR A 42 5.96 9.20 5.59
CA THR A 42 5.96 8.10 4.63
C THR A 42 5.73 6.81 5.39
N TYR A 43 4.64 6.10 5.13
CA TYR A 43 4.30 4.85 5.80
C TYR A 43 4.37 3.70 4.79
N ILE A 44 5.28 2.77 5.04
CA ILE A 44 5.50 1.60 4.19
C ILE A 44 5.01 0.38 4.95
N LEU A 45 3.98 -0.26 4.43
CA LEU A 45 3.40 -1.49 4.99
C LEU A 45 3.74 -2.65 4.07
N LEU A 46 4.45 -3.64 4.60
CA LEU A 46 4.72 -4.90 3.92
C LEU A 46 4.01 -6.03 4.66
N ALA A 47 3.01 -6.62 4.01
CA ALA A 47 2.28 -7.79 4.50
C ALA A 47 2.45 -8.95 3.51
N GLY A 48 2.58 -10.17 4.02
CA GLY A 48 2.82 -11.34 3.15
C GLY A 48 3.81 -12.38 3.63
N PHE A 49 4.46 -12.12 4.77
CA PHE A 49 5.50 -12.98 5.33
C PHE A 49 4.98 -14.00 6.38
N GLY A 50 3.71 -14.43 6.33
CA GLY A 50 3.12 -15.37 7.31
C GLY A 50 1.71 -15.85 6.96
N ASN A 51 1.05 -16.61 7.85
CA ASN A 51 -0.17 -17.36 7.48
C ASN A 51 -1.45 -16.51 7.35
N THR A 52 -1.76 -15.67 8.34
CA THR A 52 -2.98 -14.85 8.35
C THR A 52 -2.68 -13.52 9.00
N GLN A 53 -3.09 -12.41 8.39
CA GLN A 53 -2.90 -11.08 8.97
C GLN A 53 -4.14 -10.23 8.78
N SER A 54 -4.65 -9.69 9.89
CA SER A 54 -5.63 -8.60 9.88
C SER A 54 -4.95 -7.33 10.39
N ARG A 55 -5.11 -6.23 9.65
CA ARG A 55 -4.55 -4.91 9.95
C ARG A 55 -5.67 -3.89 9.94
N GLU A 56 -5.74 -3.11 10.99
CA GLU A 56 -6.59 -1.94 11.15
C GLU A 56 -5.66 -0.75 11.41
N ILE A 57 -5.58 0.17 10.47
CA ILE A 57 -4.62 1.26 10.48
C ILE A 57 -5.39 2.56 10.35
N THR A 58 -5.25 3.44 11.33
CA THR A 58 -5.84 4.77 11.32
C THR A 58 -4.73 5.81 11.31
N ILE A 59 -4.70 6.67 10.30
CA ILE A 59 -3.75 7.79 10.22
C ILE A 59 -4.52 9.10 10.22
N ARG A 60 -4.25 9.93 11.23
CA ARG A 60 -4.87 11.25 11.42
C ARG A 60 -3.92 12.35 10.98
N LEU A 61 -4.39 13.23 10.12
CA LEU A 61 -3.65 14.33 9.51
C LEU A 61 -4.13 15.68 10.06
N MET A 62 -3.25 16.35 10.81
CA MET A 62 -3.49 17.70 11.29
C MET A 62 -3.24 18.75 10.18
N LYS A 63 -3.36 20.03 10.52
CA LYS A 63 -3.28 21.16 9.58
C LYS A 63 -1.98 21.12 8.75
N GLN A 64 -2.09 21.25 7.43
CA GLN A 64 -0.97 21.27 6.49
C GLN A 64 -0.02 20.05 6.58
N SER A 65 -0.50 18.94 7.16
CA SER A 65 0.27 17.70 7.24
C SER A 65 0.08 16.85 5.99
N SER A 66 0.98 15.90 5.76
CA SER A 66 0.86 14.99 4.62
C SER A 66 1.27 13.57 4.92
N VAL A 67 0.67 12.62 4.20
CA VAL A 67 1.07 11.21 4.25
C VAL A 67 1.20 10.62 2.84
N ALA A 68 2.27 9.88 2.63
CA ALA A 68 2.41 8.92 1.53
C ALA A 68 2.36 7.51 2.12
N ILE A 69 1.46 6.68 1.64
CA ILE A 69 1.27 5.30 2.10
C ILE A 69 1.56 4.36 0.94
N VAL A 70 2.50 3.45 1.14
CA VAL A 70 2.79 2.35 0.22
C VAL A 70 2.52 1.04 0.96
N GLY A 71 1.40 0.39 0.65
CA GLY A 71 1.05 -0.92 1.16
C GLY A 71 1.31 -1.99 0.09
N ILE A 72 2.13 -2.98 0.42
CA ILE A 72 2.37 -4.14 -0.44
C ILE A 72 1.91 -5.39 0.30
N PHE A 73 1.03 -6.13 -0.36
CA PHE A 73 0.40 -7.33 0.15
C PHE A 73 0.71 -8.49 -0.79
N THR A 74 1.14 -9.62 -0.23
CA THR A 74 1.38 -10.82 -1.02
C THR A 74 0.81 -12.04 -0.32
N GLY A 75 0.19 -12.98 -1.03
CA GLY A 75 -0.31 -14.22 -0.41
C GLY A 75 -0.30 -15.41 -1.33
N ASN A 76 -0.07 -16.59 -0.75
CA ASN A 76 -0.12 -17.89 -1.43
C ASN A 76 -0.79 -18.94 -0.53
N LYS A 77 -0.84 -20.19 -1.00
CA LYS A 77 -1.44 -21.35 -0.34
C LYS A 77 -2.87 -21.07 0.10
N LYS A 78 -3.12 -21.05 1.41
CA LYS A 78 -4.43 -20.75 2.02
C LYS A 78 -4.36 -19.53 2.93
N GLN A 79 -3.45 -18.59 2.63
CA GLN A 79 -3.25 -17.41 3.45
C GLN A 79 -4.44 -16.46 3.32
N THR A 80 -4.80 -15.80 4.43
CA THR A 80 -5.87 -14.80 4.44
C THR A 80 -5.35 -13.46 4.93
N TYR A 81 -5.67 -12.40 4.19
CA TYR A 81 -5.26 -11.05 4.50
C TYR A 81 -6.45 -10.10 4.57
N ARG A 82 -6.47 -9.27 5.61
CA ARG A 82 -7.42 -8.17 5.73
C ARG A 82 -6.67 -6.91 6.11
N CYS A 83 -6.90 -5.83 5.37
CA CYS A 83 -6.37 -4.52 5.67
C CYS A 83 -7.51 -3.51 5.62
N ASP A 84 -7.86 -2.96 6.77
CA ASP A 84 -8.73 -1.80 6.92
C ASP A 84 -7.82 -0.59 7.20
N LEU A 85 -7.75 0.35 6.26
CA LEU A 85 -6.91 1.56 6.34
C LEU A 85 -7.81 2.79 6.30
N SER A 86 -7.81 3.58 7.38
CA SER A 86 -8.51 4.86 7.45
C SER A 86 -7.52 6.03 7.49
N VAL A 87 -7.69 6.99 6.58
CA VAL A 87 -6.95 8.26 6.61
C VAL A 87 -7.92 9.40 6.94
N LEU A 88 -7.72 10.03 8.09
CA LEU A 88 -8.58 11.09 8.61
C LEU A 88 -7.91 12.45 8.38
N HIS A 89 -8.45 13.22 7.44
CA HIS A 89 -8.10 14.62 7.22
C HIS A 89 -8.85 15.50 8.24
N THR A 90 -8.22 15.75 9.39
CA THR A 90 -8.82 16.55 10.49
C THR A 90 -8.47 18.02 10.43
N GLY A 91 -7.35 18.37 9.80
CA GLY A 91 -6.90 19.75 9.64
C GLY A 91 -6.87 20.21 8.19
N ALA A 92 -7.05 21.51 8.00
CA ALA A 92 -7.08 22.14 6.68
C ALA A 92 -5.73 22.01 5.95
N GLY A 93 -5.78 21.90 4.62
CA GLY A 93 -4.60 21.77 3.74
C GLY A 93 -3.86 20.43 3.88
N SER A 94 -4.48 19.41 4.47
CA SER A 94 -3.88 18.09 4.66
C SER A 94 -3.87 17.28 3.35
N ARG A 95 -2.82 16.48 3.13
CA ARG A 95 -2.63 15.74 1.87
C ARG A 95 -2.39 14.25 2.08
N SER A 96 -2.98 13.41 1.24
CA SER A 96 -2.74 11.96 1.26
C SER A 96 -2.53 11.39 -0.14
N ARG A 97 -1.56 10.48 -0.25
CA ARG A 97 -1.31 9.63 -1.42
C ARG A 97 -1.21 8.21 -0.91
N VAL A 98 -2.20 7.38 -1.22
CA VAL A 98 -2.29 6.00 -0.75
C VAL A 98 -2.24 5.07 -1.94
N VAL A 99 -1.30 4.14 -1.93
CA VAL A 99 -1.18 3.08 -2.93
C VAL A 99 -1.11 1.75 -2.19
N LEU A 100 -2.12 0.91 -2.37
CA LEU A 100 -2.18 -0.46 -1.86
C LEU A 100 -2.08 -1.41 -3.04
N LYS A 101 -1.03 -2.22 -3.10
CA LYS A 101 -0.83 -3.23 -4.14
C LYS A 101 -0.79 -4.64 -3.59
N GLY A 102 -1.51 -5.54 -4.24
CA GLY A 102 -1.63 -6.94 -3.84
C GLY A 102 -1.24 -7.92 -4.94
N ILE A 103 -0.57 -9.01 -4.60
CA ILE A 103 -0.44 -10.21 -5.46
C ILE A 103 -0.90 -11.43 -4.67
N PHE A 104 -1.85 -12.19 -5.21
CA PHE A 104 -2.36 -13.40 -4.56
C PHE A 104 -2.40 -14.58 -5.53
N THR A 105 -1.95 -15.74 -5.06
CA THR A 105 -1.93 -17.00 -5.82
C THR A 105 -2.48 -18.17 -4.98
N ASP A 106 -2.48 -19.38 -5.55
CA ASP A 106 -3.11 -20.59 -5.00
C ASP A 106 -4.55 -20.31 -4.57
N ALA A 107 -4.94 -20.62 -3.33
CA ALA A 107 -6.24 -20.35 -2.72
C ALA A 107 -6.17 -19.23 -1.67
N ALA A 108 -5.26 -18.26 -1.84
CA ALA A 108 -5.17 -17.11 -0.94
C ALA A 108 -6.39 -16.19 -1.06
N ASP A 109 -6.81 -15.61 0.06
CA ASP A 109 -7.96 -14.71 0.14
C ASP A 109 -7.53 -13.36 0.74
N ALA A 110 -7.95 -12.26 0.13
CA ALA A 110 -7.58 -10.92 0.56
C ALA A 110 -8.75 -9.93 0.53
N MET A 111 -8.80 -9.05 1.54
CA MET A 111 -9.64 -7.88 1.55
C MET A 111 -8.82 -6.63 1.86
N LEU A 112 -8.80 -5.68 0.93
CA LEU A 112 -8.22 -4.35 1.11
C LEU A 112 -9.37 -3.35 1.17
N ASN A 113 -9.42 -2.57 2.24
CA ASN A 113 -10.48 -1.60 2.53
C ASN A 113 -9.83 -0.27 2.93
N GLY A 114 -9.56 0.58 1.96
CA GLY A 114 -9.09 1.93 2.17
C GLY A 114 -10.24 2.93 2.27
N THR A 115 -10.29 3.69 3.36
CA THR A 115 -11.26 4.78 3.56
C THR A 115 -10.54 6.10 3.79
N ILE A 116 -10.88 7.11 3.01
CA ILE A 116 -10.47 8.50 3.29
C ILE A 116 -11.66 9.22 3.91
N HIS A 117 -11.46 9.73 5.12
CA HIS A 117 -12.42 10.60 5.81
C HIS A 117 -11.91 12.05 5.72
N ILE A 118 -12.68 12.94 5.11
CA ILE A 118 -12.42 14.38 5.13
C ILE A 118 -13.45 15.04 6.04
N LEU A 119 -13.03 15.33 7.27
CA LEU A 119 -13.90 15.91 8.29
C LEU A 119 -14.19 17.39 8.00
N PRO A 120 -15.18 18.04 8.66
CA PRO A 120 -15.56 19.42 8.36
C PRO A 120 -14.42 20.45 8.41
N LYS A 121 -13.41 20.22 9.25
CA LYS A 121 -12.20 21.08 9.37
C LYS A 121 -11.10 20.75 8.36
N GLY A 122 -11.21 19.66 7.61
CA GLY A 122 -10.30 19.21 6.57
C GLY A 122 -10.46 19.95 5.24
N GLN A 123 -10.77 21.25 5.28
CA GLN A 123 -10.88 22.07 4.07
C GLN A 123 -9.54 22.10 3.31
N GLN A 124 -9.59 22.30 2.01
CA GLN A 124 -8.44 22.27 1.10
C GLN A 124 -7.65 20.95 1.16
N ALA A 125 -8.30 19.86 1.55
CA ALA A 125 -7.68 18.54 1.53
C ALA A 125 -7.46 18.06 0.09
N ASP A 126 -6.31 17.42 -0.14
CA ASP A 126 -5.99 16.75 -1.41
C ASP A 126 -5.63 15.28 -1.14
N ALA A 127 -6.53 14.38 -1.53
CA ALA A 127 -6.46 12.98 -1.19
C ALA A 127 -6.57 12.09 -2.45
N ARG A 128 -5.70 11.08 -2.54
CA ARG A 128 -5.76 10.04 -3.57
C ARG A 128 -5.58 8.67 -2.95
N LEU A 129 -6.47 7.75 -3.30
CA LEU A 129 -6.41 6.34 -2.90
C LEU A 129 -6.39 5.45 -4.15
N GLU A 130 -5.39 4.58 -4.24
CA GLU A 130 -5.29 3.58 -5.28
C GLU A 130 -5.14 2.19 -4.66
N GLU A 131 -6.01 1.26 -5.04
CA GLU A 131 -5.93 -0.14 -4.66
C GLU A 131 -5.82 -1.01 -5.91
N ARG A 132 -4.74 -1.76 -6.09
CA ARG A 132 -4.59 -2.67 -7.24
C ARG A 132 -4.20 -4.05 -6.78
N VAL A 133 -4.86 -5.07 -7.30
CA VAL A 133 -4.57 -6.46 -6.99
C VAL A 133 -4.43 -7.28 -8.26
N LEU A 134 -3.39 -8.12 -8.30
CA LEU A 134 -3.22 -9.18 -9.28
C LEU A 134 -3.51 -10.55 -8.65
N LEU A 135 -4.36 -11.32 -9.32
CA LEU A 135 -4.61 -12.72 -9.03
C LEU A 135 -3.82 -13.59 -10.02
N LEU A 136 -3.00 -14.50 -9.51
CA LEU A 136 -2.16 -15.40 -10.33
C LEU A 136 -2.76 -16.80 -10.48
N SER A 137 -3.84 -17.09 -9.76
CA SER A 137 -4.53 -18.39 -9.73
C SER A 137 -6.02 -18.19 -9.91
N ASN A 138 -6.70 -19.22 -10.44
CA ASN A 138 -8.17 -19.27 -10.51
C ASN A 138 -8.83 -19.39 -9.14
N GLU A 139 -8.13 -19.95 -8.16
CA GLU A 139 -8.64 -20.17 -6.80
C GLU A 139 -8.43 -18.97 -5.89
N ALA A 140 -7.48 -18.08 -6.24
CA ALA A 140 -7.16 -16.90 -5.44
C ALA A 140 -8.29 -15.88 -5.50
N ARG A 141 -8.58 -15.24 -4.37
CA ARG A 141 -9.65 -14.27 -4.23
C ARG A 141 -9.12 -12.98 -3.64
N ALA A 142 -9.61 -11.87 -4.18
CA ALA A 142 -9.34 -10.57 -3.59
C ALA A 142 -10.56 -9.66 -3.73
N ARG A 143 -10.76 -8.81 -2.74
CA ARG A 143 -11.74 -7.74 -2.73
C ARG A 143 -11.05 -6.44 -2.34
N THR A 144 -11.30 -5.40 -3.13
CA THR A 144 -10.87 -4.03 -2.87
C THR A 144 -12.10 -3.18 -2.65
N ILE A 145 -12.16 -2.44 -1.54
CA ILE A 145 -13.30 -1.61 -1.15
C ILE A 145 -12.78 -0.20 -0.84
N PRO A 146 -12.55 0.64 -1.87
CA PRO A 146 -12.14 2.02 -1.63
C PRO A 146 -13.36 2.87 -1.28
N ASN A 147 -13.27 3.67 -0.22
CA ASN A 147 -14.33 4.54 0.26
C ASN A 147 -13.85 5.99 0.41
N LEU A 148 -14.73 6.93 0.13
CA LEU A 148 -14.57 8.35 0.42
C LEU A 148 -15.74 8.82 1.29
N GLU A 149 -15.45 9.35 2.47
CA GLU A 149 -16.42 10.01 3.34
C GLU A 149 -16.04 11.48 3.47
N ILE A 150 -16.81 12.37 2.86
CA ILE A 150 -16.45 13.79 2.71
C ILE A 150 -17.51 14.66 3.36
N GLU A 151 -17.11 15.38 4.41
CA GLU A 151 -17.92 16.35 5.15
C GLU A 151 -17.41 17.79 4.98
N ALA A 152 -16.49 18.02 4.03
CA ALA A 152 -15.91 19.32 3.71
C ALA A 152 -16.23 19.72 2.26
N ASN A 153 -16.33 21.03 2.00
CA ASN A 153 -16.81 21.57 0.73
C ASN A 153 -15.68 21.84 -0.26
N ASP A 154 -14.53 22.36 0.20
CA ASP A 154 -13.38 22.68 -0.64
C ASP A 154 -12.36 21.55 -0.56
N VAL A 155 -12.46 20.55 -1.45
CA VAL A 155 -11.58 19.37 -1.42
C VAL A 155 -11.27 18.86 -2.83
N LYS A 156 -10.17 18.12 -2.95
CA LYS A 156 -9.86 17.28 -4.10
C LYS A 156 -9.66 15.85 -3.60
N ALA A 157 -10.58 14.96 -3.94
CA ALA A 157 -10.50 13.57 -3.53
C ALA A 157 -10.79 12.64 -4.71
N SER A 158 -9.99 11.59 -4.87
CA SER A 158 -10.23 10.55 -5.86
C SER A 158 -9.82 9.20 -5.32
N HIS A 159 -10.49 8.16 -5.78
CA HIS A 159 -10.08 6.78 -5.51
C HIS A 159 -10.15 5.94 -6.79
N ALA A 160 -9.32 4.90 -6.84
CA ALA A 160 -9.33 3.90 -7.89
C ALA A 160 -9.10 2.52 -7.27
N ALA A 161 -9.85 1.52 -7.72
CA ALA A 161 -9.62 0.14 -7.34
C ALA A 161 -9.69 -0.80 -8.54
N THR A 162 -8.83 -1.80 -8.57
CA THR A 162 -8.83 -2.83 -9.62
C THR A 162 -8.38 -4.16 -9.07
N VAL A 163 -9.14 -5.21 -9.36
CA VAL A 163 -8.72 -6.61 -9.21
C VAL A 163 -8.63 -7.19 -10.61
N SER A 164 -7.47 -7.71 -10.96
CA SER A 164 -7.18 -8.17 -12.32
C SER A 164 -6.25 -9.39 -12.29
N ARG A 165 -5.97 -9.94 -13.47
CA ARG A 165 -4.95 -10.95 -13.69
C ARG A 165 -3.84 -10.35 -14.53
N ILE A 166 -2.73 -11.07 -14.68
CA ILE A 166 -1.74 -10.71 -15.69
C ILE A 166 -2.43 -10.72 -17.07
N SER A 167 -2.15 -9.71 -17.89
CA SER A 167 -2.70 -9.63 -19.25
C SER A 167 -2.06 -10.70 -20.14
N ASP A 168 -2.90 -11.55 -20.73
CA ASP A 168 -2.44 -12.57 -21.68
C ASP A 168 -1.80 -11.92 -22.92
N ASP A 169 -2.27 -10.73 -23.34
CA ASP A 169 -1.69 -9.99 -24.46
C ASP A 169 -0.29 -9.45 -24.12
N GLU A 170 -0.09 -8.95 -22.89
CA GLU A 170 1.24 -8.49 -22.44
C GLU A 170 2.21 -9.66 -22.33
N LEU A 171 1.74 -10.80 -21.83
CA LEU A 171 2.53 -12.04 -21.78
C LEU A 171 2.91 -12.52 -23.16
N PHE A 172 1.94 -12.69 -24.06
CA PHE A 172 2.16 -13.13 -25.43
C PHE A 172 3.12 -12.19 -26.16
N TYR A 173 2.95 -10.86 -26.01
CA TYR A 173 3.86 -9.89 -26.59
C TYR A 173 5.31 -10.11 -26.10
N LEU A 174 5.53 -10.26 -24.80
CA LEU A 174 6.86 -10.51 -24.24
C LEU A 174 7.45 -11.85 -24.70
N GLU A 175 6.63 -12.89 -24.83
CA GLU A 175 7.03 -14.19 -25.39
C GLU A 175 7.48 -14.07 -26.84
N THR A 176 6.78 -13.29 -27.68
CA THR A 176 7.20 -13.04 -29.07
C THR A 176 8.54 -12.32 -29.17
N ARG A 177 8.98 -11.64 -28.10
CA ARG A 177 10.30 -11.01 -27.98
C ARG A 177 11.38 -11.95 -27.43
N GLY A 178 11.08 -13.24 -27.30
CA GLY A 178 12.04 -14.28 -26.93
C GLY A 178 12.17 -14.52 -25.43
N LEU A 179 11.28 -13.95 -24.60
CA LEU A 179 11.21 -14.29 -23.18
C LEU A 179 10.44 -15.60 -22.99
N SER A 180 10.88 -16.46 -22.08
CA SER A 180 10.03 -17.55 -21.62
C SER A 180 8.85 -16.99 -20.83
N LYS A 181 7.72 -17.70 -20.83
CA LYS A 181 6.53 -17.36 -20.03
C LYS A 181 6.89 -16.93 -18.59
N GLN A 182 7.69 -17.76 -17.91
CA GLN A 182 8.14 -17.52 -16.54
C GLN A 182 8.91 -16.21 -16.39
N ARG A 183 9.78 -15.87 -17.35
CA ARG A 183 10.53 -14.60 -17.34
C ARG A 183 9.62 -13.41 -17.62
N ALA A 184 8.66 -13.56 -18.54
CA ALA A 184 7.67 -12.53 -18.85
C ALA A 184 6.79 -12.24 -17.61
N GLU A 185 6.24 -13.27 -16.97
CA GLU A 185 5.47 -13.16 -15.73
C GLU A 185 6.28 -12.48 -14.62
N LYS A 186 7.51 -12.94 -14.36
CA LYS A 186 8.39 -12.32 -13.36
C LYS A 186 8.61 -10.83 -13.64
N MET A 187 8.82 -10.46 -14.91
CA MET A 187 9.03 -9.06 -15.31
C MET A 187 7.78 -8.20 -15.08
N LEU A 188 6.60 -8.68 -15.44
CA LEU A 188 5.33 -7.96 -15.22
C LEU A 188 5.04 -7.80 -13.73
N LEU A 189 5.24 -8.85 -12.93
CA LEU A 189 5.03 -8.81 -11.48
C LEU A 189 6.03 -7.89 -10.76
N SER A 190 7.30 -7.90 -11.18
CA SER A 190 8.33 -6.99 -10.66
C SER A 190 7.98 -5.53 -10.95
N SER A 191 7.61 -5.21 -12.21
CA SER A 191 7.14 -3.87 -12.58
C SER A 191 5.93 -3.43 -11.74
N PHE A 192 4.97 -4.34 -11.53
CA PHE A 192 3.78 -4.08 -10.73
C PHE A 192 4.10 -3.74 -9.28
N LEU A 193 4.96 -4.51 -8.60
CA LEU A 193 5.31 -4.31 -7.19
C LEU A 193 6.34 -3.21 -6.94
N HIS A 194 7.23 -2.93 -7.89
CA HIS A 194 8.28 -1.91 -7.73
C HIS A 194 7.76 -0.50 -8.02
N SER A 195 6.75 -0.36 -8.88
CA SER A 195 6.23 0.97 -9.25
C SER A 195 5.86 1.88 -8.07
N PRO A 196 5.26 1.43 -6.95
CA PRO A 196 5.00 2.31 -5.79
C PRO A 196 6.27 2.76 -5.07
N LEU A 197 7.36 2.00 -5.15
CA LEU A 197 8.63 2.33 -4.50
C LEU A 197 9.36 3.48 -5.22
N THR A 198 9.01 3.77 -6.48
CA THR A 198 9.59 4.89 -7.23
C THR A 198 9.32 6.26 -6.61
N ALA A 199 8.25 6.36 -5.80
CA ALA A 199 7.92 7.57 -5.06
C ALA A 199 8.79 7.77 -3.80
N LEU A 200 9.55 6.74 -3.39
CA LEU A 200 10.47 6.82 -2.26
C LEU A 200 11.81 7.42 -2.70
N PRO A 201 12.51 8.15 -1.81
CA PRO A 201 13.87 8.61 -2.09
C PRO A 201 14.79 7.44 -2.44
N GLU A 202 15.67 7.65 -3.41
CA GLU A 202 16.72 6.70 -3.75
C GLU A 202 17.67 6.44 -2.58
N GLY A 203 18.27 5.25 -2.58
CA GLY A 203 19.27 4.83 -1.60
C GLY A 203 18.92 3.53 -0.89
N THR A 204 19.71 3.21 0.13
CA THR A 204 19.80 1.86 0.71
C THR A 204 18.47 1.26 1.16
N LEU A 205 17.52 2.09 1.64
CA LEU A 205 16.20 1.59 2.03
C LEU A 205 15.42 1.09 0.83
N ARG A 206 15.34 1.87 -0.25
CA ARG A 206 14.62 1.50 -1.46
C ARG A 206 15.24 0.25 -2.09
N ASP A 207 16.56 0.21 -2.22
CA ASP A 207 17.28 -0.97 -2.74
C ASP A 207 17.06 -2.23 -1.89
N THR A 208 16.86 -2.05 -0.57
CA THR A 208 16.55 -3.16 0.33
C THR A 208 15.11 -3.63 0.16
N LEU A 209 14.17 -2.70 -0.03
CA LEU A 209 12.77 -3.03 -0.29
C LEU A 209 12.63 -3.76 -1.64
N GLU A 210 13.24 -3.26 -2.70
CA GLU A 210 13.25 -3.89 -4.03
C GLU A 210 13.79 -5.32 -3.94
N ARG A 211 14.94 -5.53 -3.29
CA ARG A 211 15.49 -6.89 -3.06
C ARG A 211 14.58 -7.81 -2.25
N VAL A 212 13.84 -7.28 -1.28
CA VAL A 212 12.86 -8.06 -0.49
C VAL A 212 11.67 -8.47 -1.36
N LEU A 213 11.19 -7.59 -2.23
CA LEU A 213 10.10 -7.87 -3.16
C LEU A 213 10.51 -8.86 -4.24
N ASP A 214 11.72 -8.73 -4.80
CA ASP A 214 12.24 -9.68 -5.80
C ASP A 214 12.29 -11.11 -5.26
N LYS A 215 12.80 -11.29 -4.04
CA LYS A 215 12.77 -12.59 -3.36
C LYS A 215 11.35 -13.12 -3.18
N LYS A 216 10.39 -12.23 -2.93
CA LYS A 216 9.00 -12.63 -2.73
C LYS A 216 8.33 -13.02 -4.04
N ILE A 217 8.66 -12.34 -5.14
CA ILE A 217 8.17 -12.67 -6.48
C ILE A 217 8.68 -14.05 -6.90
N GLU A 218 9.93 -14.39 -6.57
CA GLU A 218 10.50 -15.72 -6.83
C GLU A 218 9.72 -16.86 -6.17
N GLU A 219 9.05 -16.62 -5.04
CA GLU A 219 8.16 -17.62 -4.42
C GLU A 219 6.87 -17.88 -5.23
N PHE A 220 6.48 -16.97 -6.13
CA PHE A 220 5.25 -17.08 -6.94
C PHE A 220 5.51 -17.54 -8.36
N THR A 221 6.69 -17.26 -8.89
CA THR A 221 7.08 -17.59 -10.28
C THR A 221 8.05 -18.78 -10.36
N GLY A 222 8.39 -19.38 -9.22
CA GLY A 222 9.37 -20.48 -9.10
C GLY A 222 8.78 -21.86 -9.37
#